data_AF-A0AA39PN76-F1
#
_entry.id   AF-A0AA39PN76-F1
#
_cell.length_a   1.000
_cell.length_b   1.000
_cell.length_c   1.000
_cell.angle_alpha   90.00
_cell.angle_beta   90.00
_cell.angle_gamma   90.00
#
_symmetry.space_group_name_H-M   'P 1'
#
loop_
_entity.id
_entity.type
_entity.pdbx_description
1 polymer ?
#
loop_
_entity_poly.entity_id
_entity_poly.type
_entity_poly.pdbx_seq_one_letter_code
_entity_poly.pdbx_strand_id
1 'polypeptide(L)'
;PCLCRTHISRAVTKALKVWSLVAKLEKNCQIEDENTRRDDLAAYPDPGSEAASFITIDDEDIQALHTPSFADKFPEIPMFIQKILASFEAKDSNMKKRDTNNAKLPSDMAREAK
;
A
#
# COMPACT_ATOMS: atom_id res chain seq x y z
N PRO A 1 -6.23 -23.35 -26.69
CA PRO A 1 -5.35 -22.16 -26.71
C PRO A 1 -6.10 -20.93 -26.18
N CYS A 2 -6.00 -20.68 -24.87
CA CYS A 2 -6.60 -19.54 -24.18
C CYS A 2 -5.71 -18.32 -24.40
N LEU A 3 -6.15 -17.44 -25.29
CA LEU A 3 -5.44 -16.24 -25.73
C LEU A 3 -5.33 -15.22 -24.59
N CYS A 4 -4.07 -14.95 -24.23
CA CYS A 4 -3.54 -13.71 -23.70
C CYS A 4 -4.29 -13.10 -22.51
N ARG A 5 -3.82 -13.51 -21.33
CA ARG A 5 -3.73 -12.72 -20.10
C ARG A 5 -3.86 -11.22 -20.37
N THR A 6 -4.75 -10.58 -19.63
CA THR A 6 -4.89 -9.14 -19.44
C THR A 6 -3.61 -8.53 -18.87
N HIS A 7 -2.51 -8.61 -19.61
CA HIS A 7 -1.39 -7.70 -19.45
C HIS A 7 -1.86 -6.36 -20.02
N ILE A 8 -2.60 -5.66 -19.16
CA ILE A 8 -3.01 -4.27 -19.19
C ILE A 8 -2.18 -3.52 -20.23
N SER A 9 -2.81 -3.17 -21.35
CA SER A 9 -2.19 -2.33 -22.37
C SER A 9 -1.53 -1.15 -21.67
N ARG A 10 -0.30 -0.80 -22.04
CA ARG A 10 0.43 0.34 -21.47
C ARG A 10 -0.42 1.62 -21.52
N ALA A 11 -1.34 1.73 -22.48
CA ALA A 11 -2.32 2.81 -22.56
C ALA A 11 -3.33 2.79 -21.39
N VAL A 12 -3.83 1.62 -21.00
CA VAL A 12 -4.75 1.44 -19.86
C VAL A 12 -4.03 1.74 -18.55
N THR A 13 -2.81 1.23 -18.35
CA THR A 13 -2.02 1.58 -17.15
C THR A 13 -1.79 3.09 -17.07
N LYS A 14 -1.45 3.74 -18.19
CA LYS A 14 -1.28 5.19 -18.22
C LYS A 14 -2.58 5.93 -17.91
N ALA A 15 -3.71 5.48 -18.44
CA ALA A 15 -5.01 6.09 -18.16
C ALA A 15 -5.39 5.97 -16.68
N LEU A 16 -5.19 4.79 -16.08
CA LEU A 16 -5.46 4.54 -14.65
C LEU A 16 -4.55 5.36 -13.73
N LYS A 17 -3.31 5.64 -14.14
CA LYS A 17 -2.41 6.52 -13.37
C LYS A 17 -2.91 7.96 -13.28
N VAL A 18 -3.62 8.45 -14.31
CA VAL A 18 -4.17 9.81 -14.35
C VAL A 18 -5.42 9.96 -13.49
N TRP A 19 -5.97 8.85 -12.97
CA TRP A 19 -7.13 8.92 -12.09
C TRP A 19 -6.79 9.61 -10.78
N SER A 20 -7.77 10.33 -10.24
CA SER A 20 -7.64 10.87 -8.89
C SER A 20 -7.48 9.75 -7.87
N LEU A 21 -6.76 10.02 -6.79
CA LEU A 21 -6.61 9.10 -5.66
C LEU A 21 -7.97 8.58 -5.17
N VAL A 22 -8.97 9.47 -5.10
CA VAL A 22 -10.36 9.13 -4.76
C VAL A 22 -10.91 8.03 -5.65
N ALA A 23 -10.84 8.21 -6.97
CA ALA A 23 -11.35 7.24 -7.92
C ALA A 23 -10.57 5.92 -7.87
N LYS A 24 -9.26 5.97 -7.62
CA LYS A 24 -8.43 4.77 -7.39
C LYS A 24 -8.88 3.99 -6.15
N LEU A 25 -9.13 4.69 -5.03
CA LEU A 25 -9.59 4.09 -3.77
C LEU A 25 -10.97 3.46 -3.91
N GLU A 26 -11.96 4.19 -4.43
CA GLU A 26 -13.33 3.68 -4.62
C GLU A 26 -13.35 2.42 -5.49
N LYS A 27 -12.53 2.40 -6.54
CA LYS A 27 -12.42 1.25 -7.43
C LYS A 27 -11.73 0.08 -6.76
N ASN A 28 -10.73 0.35 -5.93
CA ASN A 28 -10.10 -0.69 -5.13
C ASN A 28 -11.04 -1.26 -4.06
N CYS A 29 -11.93 -0.47 -3.46
CA CYS A 29 -12.98 -1.00 -2.57
C CYS A 29 -13.91 -1.95 -3.33
N GLN A 30 -14.38 -1.55 -4.51
CA GLN A 30 -15.22 -2.40 -5.35
C GLN A 30 -14.54 -3.73 -5.72
N ILE A 31 -13.25 -3.68 -6.05
CA ILE A 31 -12.45 -4.88 -6.36
C ILE A 31 -12.30 -5.76 -5.12
N GLU A 32 -12.08 -5.18 -3.94
CA GLU A 32 -11.95 -5.90 -2.68
C GLU A 32 -13.26 -6.60 -2.30
N ASP A 33 -14.39 -5.91 -2.42
CA ASP A 33 -15.72 -6.46 -2.20
C ASP A 33 -16.02 -7.60 -3.17
N GLU A 34 -15.70 -7.41 -4.46
CA GLU A 34 -15.93 -8.43 -5.48
C GLU A 34 -15.06 -9.66 -5.24
N ASN A 35 -13.81 -9.47 -4.87
CA ASN A 35 -12.91 -10.58 -4.51
C ASN A 35 -13.37 -11.30 -3.24
N THR A 36 -13.83 -10.55 -2.23
CA THR A 36 -14.37 -11.14 -0.99
C THR A 36 -15.62 -11.97 -1.25
N ARG A 37 -16.48 -11.53 -2.17
CA ARG A 37 -17.68 -12.29 -2.59
C ARG A 37 -17.31 -13.54 -3.39
N ARG A 38 -16.21 -13.50 -4.16
CA ARG A 38 -15.68 -14.67 -4.89
C ARG A 38 -15.08 -15.73 -3.98
N ASP A 39 -14.51 -15.33 -2.85
CA ASP A 39 -13.98 -16.26 -1.84
C ASP A 39 -15.09 -17.11 -1.19
N ASP A 40 -16.36 -16.72 -1.35
CA ASP A 40 -17.50 -17.58 -1.04
C ASP A 40 -17.63 -18.71 -2.07
N LEU A 41 -16.98 -19.84 -1.78
CA LEU A 41 -16.99 -21.07 -2.59
C LEU A 41 -18.42 -21.60 -2.86
N ALA A 42 -19.42 -21.22 -2.04
CA ALA A 42 -20.80 -21.59 -2.28
C ALA A 42 -21.46 -20.74 -3.38
N ALA A 43 -21.01 -19.50 -3.56
CA ALA A 43 -21.49 -18.58 -4.59
C ALA A 43 -20.70 -18.69 -5.90
N TYR A 44 -19.43 -19.10 -5.86
CA TYR A 44 -18.54 -19.22 -7.01
C TYR A 44 -17.88 -20.60 -7.07
N PRO A 45 -18.59 -21.62 -7.60
CA PRO A 45 -18.12 -23.01 -7.60
C PRO A 45 -17.01 -23.28 -8.62
N ASP A 46 -16.68 -22.32 -9.49
CA ASP A 46 -15.65 -22.48 -10.52
C ASP A 46 -14.29 -21.91 -10.05
N PRO A 47 -13.28 -22.76 -9.78
CA PRO A 47 -11.94 -22.32 -9.37
C PRO A 47 -11.18 -21.56 -10.47
N GLY A 48 -11.73 -21.43 -11.68
CA GLY A 48 -11.11 -20.77 -12.82
C GLY A 48 -11.24 -19.25 -12.88
N SER A 49 -12.01 -18.61 -12.00
CA SER A 49 -12.15 -17.13 -12.00
C SER A 49 -10.97 -16.48 -11.27
N GLU A 50 -9.99 -15.97 -12.02
CA GLU A 50 -8.87 -15.21 -11.45
C GLU A 50 -9.39 -13.99 -10.66
N ALA A 51 -8.91 -13.81 -9.43
CA ALA A 51 -9.23 -12.63 -8.62
C ALA A 51 -8.84 -11.34 -9.35
N ALA A 52 -9.68 -10.31 -9.24
CA ALA A 52 -9.41 -9.03 -9.88
C ALA A 52 -8.20 -8.35 -9.21
N SER A 53 -7.31 -7.81 -10.03
CA SER A 53 -6.12 -7.09 -9.56
C SER A 53 -6.46 -5.66 -9.12
N PHE A 54 -5.85 -5.19 -8.04
CA PHE A 54 -5.99 -3.81 -7.57
C PHE A 54 -5.32 -2.79 -8.50
N ILE A 55 -5.91 -1.59 -8.56
CA ILE A 55 -5.29 -0.42 -9.19
C ILE A 55 -4.12 0.03 -8.32
N THR A 56 -2.95 0.16 -8.93
CA THR A 56 -1.73 0.63 -8.27
C THR A 56 -1.89 2.09 -7.82
N ILE A 57 -1.57 2.35 -6.56
CA ILE A 57 -1.33 3.69 -6.00
C ILE A 57 0.17 4.00 -6.06
N ASP A 58 0.53 5.24 -6.36
CA ASP A 58 1.92 5.69 -6.43
C ASP A 58 2.40 6.33 -5.12
N ASP A 59 3.68 6.72 -5.07
CA ASP A 59 4.28 7.29 -3.86
C ASP A 59 3.64 8.64 -3.49
N GLU A 60 3.18 9.41 -4.47
CA GLU A 60 2.47 10.68 -4.25
C GLU A 60 1.10 10.43 -3.62
N ASP A 61 0.37 9.44 -4.12
CA ASP A 61 -0.89 8.96 -3.54
C ASP A 61 -0.70 8.50 -2.08
N ILE A 62 0.37 7.74 -1.80
CA ILE A 62 0.71 7.26 -0.46
C ILE A 62 0.97 8.43 0.48
N GLN A 63 1.74 9.44 0.05
CA GLN A 63 1.98 10.64 0.86
C GLN A 63 0.69 11.42 1.14
N ALA A 64 -0.21 11.50 0.17
CA ALA A 64 -1.52 12.12 0.38
C ALA A 64 -2.35 11.36 1.42
N LEU A 65 -2.31 10.02 1.43
CA LEU A 65 -2.99 9.18 2.43
C LEU A 65 -2.44 9.36 3.85
N HIS A 66 -1.14 9.68 4.01
CA HIS A 66 -0.56 10.03 5.31
C HIS A 66 -1.04 11.38 5.86
N THR A 67 -1.67 12.21 5.04
CA THR A 67 -2.17 13.51 5.48
C THR A 67 -3.52 13.32 6.20
N PRO A 68 -3.66 13.72 7.48
CA PRO A 68 -4.88 13.47 8.27
C PRO A 68 -6.15 13.99 7.59
N SER A 69 -6.06 15.17 6.97
CA SER A 69 -7.18 15.79 6.24
C SER A 69 -7.70 14.98 5.06
N PHE A 70 -6.91 14.04 4.55
CA PHE A 70 -7.31 13.16 3.46
C PHE A 70 -7.86 11.84 3.99
N ALA A 71 -7.23 11.25 5.01
CA ALA A 71 -7.76 10.07 5.70
C ALA A 71 -9.16 10.32 6.29
N ASP A 72 -9.39 11.51 6.85
CA ASP A 72 -10.71 11.91 7.37
C ASP A 72 -11.80 12.00 6.28
N LYS A 73 -11.40 12.25 5.04
CA LYS A 73 -12.32 12.35 3.88
C LYS A 73 -12.62 10.99 3.26
N PHE A 74 -11.80 9.98 3.53
CA PHE A 74 -11.92 8.62 3.00
C PHE A 74 -11.94 7.64 4.17
N PRO A 75 -13.08 7.51 4.88
CA PRO A 75 -13.18 6.63 6.03
C PRO A 75 -13.01 5.16 5.65
N GLU A 76 -13.25 4.81 4.39
CA GLU A 76 -13.24 3.43 3.89
C GLU A 76 -12.06 3.25 2.93
N ILE A 77 -10.86 3.14 3.50
CA ILE A 77 -9.65 2.77 2.76
C ILE A 77 -9.64 1.24 2.59
N PRO A 78 -9.44 0.70 1.37
CA PRO A 78 -9.37 -0.75 1.16
C PRO A 78 -8.31 -1.41 2.05
N MET A 79 -8.60 -2.59 2.58
CA MET A 79 -7.70 -3.32 3.50
C MET A 79 -6.33 -3.58 2.88
N PHE A 80 -6.27 -3.88 1.59
CA PHE A 80 -4.99 -3.99 0.87
C PHE A 80 -4.13 -2.71 0.98
N ILE A 81 -4.74 -1.54 0.85
CA ILE A 81 -4.05 -0.24 0.93
C ILE A 81 -3.63 0.04 2.38
N GLN A 82 -4.46 -0.28 3.36
CA GLN A 82 -4.09 -0.16 4.79
C GLN A 82 -2.84 -0.99 5.12
N LYS A 83 -2.73 -2.22 4.58
CA LYS A 83 -1.54 -3.08 4.75
C LYS A 83 -0.29 -2.47 4.13
N ILE A 84 -0.42 -1.81 2.98
CA ILE A 84 0.68 -1.07 2.36
C ILE A 84 1.14 0.06 3.29
N LEU A 85 0.22 0.92 3.75
CA LEU A 85 0.53 2.05 4.65
C LEU A 85 1.24 1.57 5.93
N ALA A 86 0.72 0.55 6.60
CA ALA A 86 1.34 -0.03 7.79
C ALA A 86 2.77 -0.56 7.53
N SER A 87 3.01 -1.12 6.33
CA SER A 87 4.33 -1.62 5.93
C SER A 87 5.34 -0.49 5.69
N PHE A 88 4.88 0.68 5.23
CA PHE A 88 5.73 1.87 5.10
C PHE A 88 6.08 2.46 6.47
N GLU A 89 5.13 2.58 7.39
CA GLU A 89 5.39 3.06 8.76
C GLU A 89 6.36 2.14 9.55
N ALA A 90 6.23 0.82 9.36
CA ALA A 90 7.14 -0.16 9.94
C ALA A 90 8.58 -0.02 9.41
N LYS A 91 8.75 0.40 8.14
CA LYS A 91 10.07 0.66 7.55
C LYS A 91 10.68 1.95 8.08
N ASP A 92 9.90 3.03 8.17
CA ASP A 92 10.36 4.32 8.68
C ASP A 92 10.77 4.26 10.14
N SER A 93 9.99 3.55 10.97
CA SER A 93 10.33 3.33 12.38
C SER A 93 11.60 2.50 12.58
N ASN A 94 11.87 1.54 11.68
CA ASN A 94 13.13 0.78 11.69
C ASN A 94 14.35 1.60 11.23
N MET A 95 14.15 2.58 10.34
CA MET A 95 15.23 3.46 9.89
C MET A 95 15.63 4.45 10.99
N LYS A 96 14.65 5.08 11.66
CA LYS A 96 14.89 5.97 12.81
C LYS A 96 15.60 5.30 14.00
N LYS A 97 15.33 4.01 14.26
CA LYS A 97 16.00 3.25 15.34
C LYS A 97 17.49 3.02 15.09
N ARG A 98 17.94 2.99 13.84
CA ARG A 98 19.37 2.83 13.51
C ARG A 98 20.15 4.12 13.74
N ASP A 99 19.56 5.27 13.40
CA ASP A 99 20.22 6.56 13.61
C ASP A 99 20.39 6.92 15.09
N THR A 100 19.43 6.55 15.94
CA THR A 100 19.55 6.76 17.39
C THR A 100 20.61 5.89 18.07
N ASN A 101 20.98 4.75 17.49
CA ASN A 101 22.00 3.87 18.06
C ASN A 101 23.44 4.27 17.69
N ASN A 102 23.63 5.17 16.71
CA ASN A 102 24.96 5.60 16.29
C ASN A 102 25.39 6.94 16.92
N ALA A 103 24.54 7.57 17.75
CA ALA A 103 24.79 8.88 18.36
C ALA A 103 25.11 8.83 19.87
N LYS A 104 25.46 7.66 20.42
CA LYS A 104 25.90 7.52 21.82
C LYS A 104 27.23 6.78 21.92
N LEU A 105 28.30 7.44 21.48
CA LEU A 105 29.63 7.20 22.04
C LEU A 105 29.74 8.06 23.32
N PRO A 106 29.89 7.45 24.51
CA PRO A 106 30.06 8.21 25.74
C PRO A 106 31.43 8.90 25.72
N SER A 107 31.40 10.23 25.64
CA SER A 107 32.54 11.12 25.79
C SER A 107 32.91 11.25 27.28
N ASP A 108 33.38 10.20 27.93
CA ASP A 108 33.90 10.30 29.30
C ASP A 108 34.91 9.18 29.57
N MET A 109 36.18 9.46 29.29
CA MET A 109 37.34 9.06 30.13
C MET A 109 38.63 9.64 29.54
N ALA A 110 38.78 10.95 29.66
CA ALA A 110 40.07 11.64 29.54
C ALA A 110 40.30 12.44 30.82
N ARG A 111 40.65 11.73 31.90
CA ARG A 111 41.26 12.27 33.14
C ARG A 111 41.65 11.08 34.01
N GLU A 112 42.93 10.74 34.06
CA GLU A 112 43.76 11.06 35.22
C GLU A 112 45.23 10.78 34.87
N ALA A 113 46.05 11.81 35.10
CA ALA A 113 47.49 11.69 35.16
C ALA A 113 47.89 11.34 36.59
N LYS A 114 48.72 10.31 36.78
CA LYS A 114 49.89 10.28 37.66
C LYS A 114 50.65 8.97 37.54
#